data_AF-A0A496RX38-F1
#
_entry.id   AF-A0A496RX38-F1
#
_cell.length_a   1.000
_cell.length_b   1.000
_cell.length_c   1.000
_cell.angle_alpha   90.00
_cell.angle_beta   90.00
_cell.angle_gamma   90.00
#
_symmetry.space_group_name_H-M   'P 1'
#
loop_
_entity.id
_entity.type
_entity.pdbx_description
1 polymer ?
#
loop_
_entity_poly.entity_id
_entity_poly.type
_entity_poly.pdbx_seq_one_letter_code
_entity_poly.pdbx_strand_id
1 'polypeptide(L)'
;MIFIFTVFSATAIIAQEEEGEEIPPGMEIIHVGAARVLVPQGTRTLRRGSLLTLESRSEYVARRFLGIEAQIQEIAAKEEGLEKEVERLKEVLSKMQETDVVAEEKPSE
;
A
#
# COMPACT_ATOMS: atom_id res chain seq x y z
N MET A 1 22.24 15.68 59.42
CA MET A 1 21.05 15.94 58.57
C MET A 1 21.24 17.35 57.99
N ILE A 2 21.65 17.45 56.72
CA ILE A 2 21.80 18.73 56.01
C ILE A 2 21.06 18.56 54.69
N PHE A 3 19.93 19.26 54.56
CA PHE A 3 19.16 19.43 53.34
C PHE A 3 19.91 20.44 52.46
N ILE A 4 20.26 20.08 51.22
CA ILE A 4 20.65 21.04 50.19
C ILE A 4 19.64 20.94 49.05
N PHE A 5 18.93 22.04 48.91
CA PHE A 5 17.90 22.35 47.94
C PHE A 5 18.56 22.83 46.64
N THR A 6 18.04 22.34 45.50
CA THR A 6 18.00 22.99 44.17
C THR A 6 19.29 23.44 43.49
N VAL A 7 19.58 22.89 42.30
CA VAL A 7 19.52 23.66 41.04
C VAL A 7 19.02 22.76 39.91
N PHE A 8 17.84 23.09 39.42
CA PHE A 8 17.27 22.68 38.14
C PHE A 8 18.15 23.30 37.05
N SER A 9 18.92 22.51 36.31
CA SER A 9 19.56 22.98 35.08
C SER A 9 18.87 22.35 33.90
N ALA A 10 17.93 23.10 33.34
CA ALA A 10 17.29 22.83 32.08
C ALA A 10 18.32 22.97 30.96
N THR A 11 18.87 21.86 30.48
CA THR A 11 19.35 21.81 29.10
C THR A 11 18.18 21.38 28.24
N ALA A 12 17.30 22.36 27.98
CA ALA A 12 16.48 22.36 26.79
C ALA A 12 17.42 22.41 25.60
N ILE A 13 17.88 21.24 25.14
CA ILE A 13 18.43 21.11 23.80
C ILE A 13 17.21 21.14 22.89
N ILE A 14 16.78 22.36 22.57
CA ILE A 14 15.93 22.65 21.43
C ILE A 14 16.82 22.39 20.22
N ALA A 15 16.83 21.15 19.76
CA ALA A 15 17.33 20.80 18.44
C ALA A 15 16.28 21.29 17.42
N GLN A 16 16.26 22.59 17.16
CA GLN A 16 15.75 23.11 15.91
C GLN A 16 16.90 23.05 14.92
N GLU A 17 16.92 21.99 14.12
CA GLU A 17 17.57 22.01 12.81
C GLU A 17 16.77 21.10 11.89
N GLU A 18 15.91 21.75 11.10
CA GLU A 18 15.30 21.20 9.89
C GLU A 18 16.42 20.98 8.85
N GLU A 19 17.23 19.94 9.02
CA GLU A 19 17.97 19.36 7.91
C GLU A 19 17.04 18.35 7.22
N GLY A 20 17.03 18.35 5.89
CA GLY A 20 16.18 17.48 5.09
C GLY A 20 16.38 16.02 5.47
N GLU A 21 15.52 15.50 6.33
CA GLU A 21 15.43 14.07 6.64
C GLU A 21 15.06 13.36 5.34
N GLU A 22 16.06 12.78 4.68
CA GLU A 22 15.85 11.87 3.56
C GLU A 22 15.09 10.66 4.08
N ILE A 23 13.78 10.63 3.86
CA ILE A 23 12.91 9.52 4.24
C ILE A 23 13.32 8.31 3.39
N PRO A 24 13.78 7.20 4.00
CA PRO A 24 14.15 6.01 3.25
C PRO A 24 12.95 5.45 2.47
N PRO A 25 13.18 4.77 1.34
CA PRO A 25 12.11 4.13 0.59
C PRO A 25 11.27 3.18 1.46
N GLY A 26 9.95 3.32 1.40
CA GLY A 26 9.02 2.50 2.18
C GLY A 26 8.84 2.94 3.64
N MET A 27 9.44 4.05 4.05
CA MET A 27 9.17 4.71 5.34
C MET A 27 8.35 5.99 5.14
N GLU A 28 7.71 6.45 6.21
CA GLU A 28 7.03 7.74 6.31
C GLU A 28 7.23 8.33 7.71
N ILE A 29 7.14 9.65 7.83
CA ILE A 29 7.18 10.33 9.13
C ILE A 29 5.75 10.59 9.58
N ILE A 30 5.41 10.11 10.77
CA ILE A 30 4.14 10.41 11.43
C ILE A 30 4.36 11.26 12.69
N HIS A 31 3.32 12.03 13.06
CA HIS A 31 3.35 12.84 14.27
C HIS A 31 2.67 12.10 15.43
N VAL A 32 3.42 11.86 16.50
CA VAL A 32 2.95 11.23 17.74
C VAL A 32 3.00 12.29 18.84
N GLY A 33 1.91 13.04 19.00
CA GLY A 33 1.88 14.22 19.85
C GLY A 33 2.79 15.31 19.28
N ALA A 34 3.79 15.73 20.05
CA ALA A 34 4.79 16.72 19.61
C ALA A 34 6.02 16.08 18.93
N ALA A 35 6.13 14.76 18.92
CA ALA A 35 7.27 14.05 18.34
C ALA A 35 7.00 13.65 16.88
N ARG A 36 8.05 13.70 16.05
CA ARG A 36 8.10 13.11 14.70
C ARG A 36 8.73 11.72 14.80
N VAL A 37 8.08 10.72 14.23
CA VAL A 37 8.54 9.33 14.30
C VAL A 37 8.56 8.73 12.89
N LEU A 38 9.70 8.15 12.52
CA LEU A 38 9.85 7.40 11.27
C LEU A 38 9.26 6.00 11.43
N VAL A 39 8.31 5.63 10.57
CA VAL A 39 7.63 4.34 10.58
C VAL A 39 7.51 3.77 9.17
N PRO A 40 7.31 2.45 9.01
CA PRO A 40 6.97 1.88 7.72
C PRO A 40 5.70 2.53 7.14
N GLN A 41 5.66 2.72 5.82
CA GLN A 41 4.53 3.36 5.16
C GLN A 41 3.22 2.60 5.40
N GLY A 42 2.18 3.32 5.80
CA GLY A 42 0.87 2.75 6.11
C GLY A 42 0.83 2.01 7.45
N THR A 43 1.74 2.32 8.37
CA THR A 43 1.67 1.88 9.78
C THR A 43 0.40 2.41 10.41
N ARG A 44 -0.39 1.55 11.05
CA ARG A 44 -1.62 1.98 11.71
C ARG A 44 -1.31 2.64 13.05
N THR A 45 -2.10 3.65 13.39
CA THR A 45 -2.08 4.26 14.72
C THR A 45 -3.43 4.03 15.39
N LEU A 46 -3.40 3.74 16.69
CA LEU A 46 -4.59 3.55 17.50
C LEU A 46 -4.57 4.56 18.64
N ARG A 47 -5.61 5.36 18.74
CA ARG A 47 -5.79 6.33 19.83
C ARG A 47 -6.70 5.76 20.89
N ARG A 48 -6.23 5.67 22.13
CA ARG A 48 -7.00 5.30 23.32
C ARG A 48 -6.93 6.43 24.34
N GLY A 49 -7.92 7.32 24.30
CA GLY A 49 -7.93 8.54 25.12
C GLY A 49 -6.78 9.49 24.77
N SER A 50 -5.93 9.79 25.75
CA SER A 50 -4.71 10.59 25.57
C SER A 50 -3.52 9.80 25.01
N LEU A 51 -3.62 8.48 24.93
CA LEU A 51 -2.53 7.61 24.49
C LEU A 51 -2.66 7.29 23.00
N LEU A 52 -1.56 7.50 22.25
CA LEU A 52 -1.43 7.05 20.86
C LEU A 52 -0.46 5.87 20.82
N THR A 53 -0.94 4.71 20.40
CA THR A 53 -0.11 3.53 20.15
C THR A 53 0.11 3.33 18.66
N LEU A 54 1.32 2.94 18.29
CA LEU A 54 1.63 2.46 16.96
C LEU A 54 1.33 0.96 16.86
N GLU A 55 0.92 0.52 15.67
CA GLU A 55 0.86 -0.89 15.30
C GLU A 55 2.20 -1.56 15.58
N SER A 56 2.17 -2.77 16.16
CA SER A 56 3.40 -3.50 16.43
C SER A 56 4.05 -3.96 15.11
N ARG A 57 5.37 -4.15 15.12
CA ARG A 57 6.09 -4.65 13.93
C ARG A 57 5.50 -5.98 13.41
N SER A 58 5.18 -6.90 14.31
CA SER A 58 4.60 -8.20 13.95
C SER A 58 3.23 -8.06 13.31
N GLU A 59 2.37 -7.18 13.84
CA GLU A 59 1.04 -6.91 13.30
C GLU A 59 1.11 -6.23 11.93
N TYR A 60 1.98 -5.24 11.78
CA TYR A 60 2.25 -4.59 10.50
C TYR A 60 2.66 -5.62 9.44
N VAL A 61 3.67 -6.44 9.76
CA VAL A 61 4.19 -7.45 8.83
C VAL A 61 3.10 -8.45 8.46
N ALA A 62 2.39 -9.02 9.44
CA ALA A 62 1.30 -9.95 9.19
C ALA A 62 0.22 -9.35 8.28
N ARG A 63 -0.22 -8.11 8.57
CA ARG A 63 -1.21 -7.41 7.76
C ARG A 63 -0.72 -7.15 6.34
N ARG A 64 0.54 -6.72 6.17
CA ARG A 64 1.12 -6.49 4.84
C ARG A 64 1.21 -7.78 4.04
N PHE A 65 1.60 -8.90 4.66
CA PHE A 65 1.63 -10.21 4.01
C PHE A 65 0.23 -10.65 3.57
N LEU A 66 -0.76 -10.56 4.44
CA LEU A 66 -2.15 -10.88 4.08
C LEU A 66 -2.67 -9.99 2.94
N GLY A 67 -2.31 -8.70 2.95
CA GLY A 67 -2.66 -7.78 1.88
C GLY A 67 -2.01 -8.16 0.55
N ILE A 68 -0.73 -8.57 0.55
CA ILE A 68 -0.02 -9.03 -0.65
C ILE A 68 -0.65 -10.32 -1.18
N GLU A 69 -0.96 -11.28 -0.31
CA GLU A 69 -1.59 -12.54 -0.69
C GLU A 69 -2.96 -12.29 -1.37
N ALA A 70 -3.78 -11.41 -0.79
CA ALA A 70 -5.05 -11.02 -1.40
C ALA A 70 -4.86 -10.33 -2.77
N GLN A 71 -3.87 -9.45 -2.90
CA GLN A 71 -3.55 -8.81 -4.18
C GLN A 71 -3.09 -9.82 -5.24
N ILE A 72 -2.28 -10.82 -4.86
CA ILE A 72 -1.86 -11.89 -5.77
C ILE A 72 -3.06 -12.69 -6.25
N GLN A 73 -3.98 -13.06 -5.35
CA GLN A 73 -5.20 -13.77 -5.71
C GLN A 73 -6.09 -12.95 -6.65
N GLU A 74 -6.23 -11.64 -6.39
CA GLU A 74 -7.00 -10.74 -7.25
C GLU A 74 -6.38 -10.63 -8.65
N ILE A 75 -5.05 -10.53 -8.74
CA ILE A 75 -4.33 -10.47 -10.01
C ILE A 75 -4.52 -11.79 -10.78
N ALA A 76 -4.35 -12.94 -10.14
CA ALA A 76 -4.53 -14.25 -10.78
C ALA A 76 -5.96 -14.42 -11.31
N ALA A 77 -6.97 -14.01 -10.55
CA ALA A 77 -8.36 -14.05 -11.00
C ALA A 77 -8.63 -13.12 -12.19
N LYS A 78 -8.02 -11.93 -12.21
CA LYS A 78 -8.10 -11.00 -13.35
C LYS A 78 -7.41 -11.56 -14.58
N GLU A 79 -6.25 -12.18 -14.42
CA GLU A 79 -5.52 -12.83 -15.51
C GLU A 79 -6.35 -13.94 -16.15
N GLU A 80 -6.91 -14.86 -15.35
CA GLU A 80 -7.80 -15.92 -15.85
C GLU A 80 -9.04 -15.33 -16.56
N GLY A 81 -9.61 -14.25 -16.02
CA GLY A 81 -10.74 -13.56 -16.64
C GLY A 81 -10.39 -12.97 -18.01
N LEU A 82 -9.23 -12.30 -18.10
CA LEU A 82 -8.73 -11.72 -19.34
C LEU A 82 -8.39 -12.78 -20.38
N GLU A 83 -7.79 -13.91 -19.97
CA GLU A 83 -7.51 -15.03 -20.88
C GLU A 83 -8.80 -15.57 -21.52
N LYS A 84 -9.86 -15.76 -20.73
CA LYS A 84 -11.17 -16.19 -21.23
C LYS A 84 -11.80 -15.16 -22.17
N GLU A 85 -11.67 -13.88 -21.86
CA GLU A 85 -12.19 -12.80 -22.71
C GLU A 85 -11.45 -12.76 -24.05
N VAL A 86 -10.12 -12.90 -24.03
CA VAL A 86 -9.29 -13.00 -25.24
C VAL A 86 -9.70 -14.20 -26.08
N GLU A 87 -9.89 -15.38 -25.49
CA GLU A 87 -10.26 -16.58 -26.24
C GLU A 87 -11.65 -16.44 -26.87
N ARG A 88 -12.61 -15.87 -26.14
CA ARG A 88 -13.93 -15.55 -26.67
C ARG A 88 -13.86 -14.57 -27.84
N LEU A 89 -13.01 -13.54 -27.75
CA LEU A 89 -12.81 -12.59 -28.84
C LEU A 89 -12.21 -13.25 -30.07
N LYS A 90 -11.25 -14.19 -29.90
CA LYS A 90 -10.72 -14.99 -31.02
C LYS A 90 -11.82 -15.82 -31.69
N GLU A 91 -12.65 -16.52 -30.91
CA GLU A 91 -13.76 -17.30 -31.47
C GLU A 91 -14.75 -16.43 -32.26
N VAL A 92 -15.08 -15.25 -31.74
CA VAL A 92 -15.96 -14.29 -32.44
C VAL A 92 -15.31 -13.83 -33.75
N LEU A 93 -14.02 -13.47 -33.72
CA LEU A 93 -13.29 -13.08 -34.92
C LEU A 93 -13.26 -14.19 -35.98
N SER A 94 -12.98 -15.44 -35.57
CA SER A 94 -13.00 -16.59 -36.47
C SER A 94 -14.37 -16.79 -37.12
N LYS A 95 -15.46 -16.71 -36.34
CA LYS A 95 -16.82 -16.84 -36.86
C LYS A 95 -17.19 -15.70 -37.81
N MET A 96 -16.76 -14.47 -37.55
CA MET A 96 -16.98 -13.34 -38.45
C MET A 96 -16.24 -13.55 -39.78
N GLN A 97 -14.97 -13.98 -39.72
CA GLN A 97 -14.19 -14.29 -40.92
C GLN A 97 -14.82 -15.43 -41.74
N GLU A 98 -15.31 -16.50 -41.10
CA GLU A 98 -16.01 -17.58 -41.81
C GLU A 98 -17.31 -17.09 -42.47
N THR A 99 -18.03 -16.16 -41.84
CA THR A 99 -19.29 -15.62 -42.38
C THR A 99 -19.05 -14.69 -43.57
N ASP A 100 -17.98 -13.88 -43.53
CA ASP A 100 -17.61 -12.99 -44.63
C ASP A 100 -17.13 -13.78 -45.87
N VAL A 101 -16.43 -14.92 -45.66
CA VAL A 101 -16.02 -15.81 -46.77
C VAL A 101 -17.23 -16.50 -47.42
N VAL A 102 -18.23 -16.91 -46.64
CA VAL A 102 -19.45 -17.55 -47.16
C VAL A 102 -20.38 -16.55 -47.87
N ALA A 103 -20.31 -15.26 -47.51
CA ALA A 103 -21.07 -14.20 -48.19
C ALA A 103 -20.52 -13.87 -49.59
N GLU A 104 -19.20 -14.02 -49.82
CA GLU A 104 -18.62 -13.86 -51.16
C GLU A 104 -18.85 -15.06 -52.09
N GLU A 105 -19.10 -16.27 -51.54
CA GLU A 105 -19.30 -17.50 -52.32
C GLU A 105 -20.73 -17.72 -52.83
N LYS A 106 -21.70 -16.86 -52.52
CA LYS A 106 -23.02 -16.88 -53.20
C LYS A 106 -23.02 -15.87 -54.35
N PRO A 107 -22.67 -16.27 -55.59
CA PRO A 107 -22.95 -15.44 -56.74
C PRO A 107 -24.46 -15.34 -56.88
N SER A 108 -24.92 -14.09 -57.02
CA SER A 108 -26.25 -13.73 -57.49
C SER A 108 -26.62 -14.56 -58.74
N GLU A 109 -27.62 -15.43 -58.59
CA GLU A 109 -28.38 -16.01 -59.71
C GLU A 109 -29.08 -14.93 -60.53
#